data_AF-A0A2R6RA78-F1
#
_entry.id   AF-A0A2R6RA78-F1
#
_cell.length_a   1.000
_cell.length_b   1.000
_cell.length_c   1.000
_cell.angle_alpha   90.00
_cell.angle_beta   90.00
_cell.angle_gamma   90.00
#
_symmetry.space_group_name_H-M   'P 1'
#
loop_
_entity.id
_entity.type
_entity.pdbx_description
1 polymer ?
#
loop_
_entity_poly.entity_id
_entity_poly.type
_entity_poly.pdbx_seq_one_letter_code
_entity_poly.pdbx_strand_id
1 'polypeptide(L)'
;MAGLYSSLRPPPPSSHNSFASKLLLLLTVLPLTLAALAFVLQWRGGGIDDPIARWSPEESRKFPGMDASPLATVGHSSSDCSPLGHSSSPSFPYYRDWKFNFESDLKPKICITTSTSAGLEQILPWMFYHKVIGVTNFFLFVEGKAASPTVSKVLESIPGVKVIYRTRELEEQQAKSRIWNETWLSSFFYKPCNYELFVKQSLNMEMAIVMARSFGMDWIIHLDTDELLHPAGAREYSLRQLLLDVPGNVDMVVFPNYESSVERDDIKEPFTEVSMFKKNYDHLPKDTYFGMYKESTRGNPNYFLTYGNGKSAARIQDHLRPNGAHRWHNYMKAPNEIKLEEAAVLHYTYAKFSDLTSRRDRCGCKPTKEDVKRCFMLEFDRTAFIIASTATEEEMLTWYREHVVWTDKVVNNKLLKKGILSRIYAPMAIIQGLRESGVFSSIIASAPTTLSKDKFLASIDSSNSSKAAASESLPSRKIGRSRESHTTARKALEFTDTTLHEVAVPPLPAPGMEDSIE
;
A
#
# COMPACT_ATOMS: atom_id res chain seq x y z
N MET A 1 -90.39 17.04 21.99
CA MET A 1 -90.10 18.45 21.65
C MET A 1 -89.36 18.49 20.31
N ALA A 2 -89.64 19.52 19.51
CA ALA A 2 -89.14 19.85 18.15
C ALA A 2 -87.76 19.25 17.77
N GLY A 3 -87.46 18.82 16.56
CA GLY A 3 -88.03 19.03 15.23
C GLY A 3 -86.83 19.18 14.25
N LEU A 4 -86.90 18.61 13.03
CA LEU A 4 -86.37 19.15 11.77
C LEU A 4 -86.21 18.06 10.68
N TYR A 5 -86.82 18.33 9.54
CA TYR A 5 -86.67 17.67 8.24
C TYR A 5 -85.26 17.86 7.65
N SER A 6 -84.78 16.91 6.84
CA SER A 6 -84.05 17.29 5.62
C SER A 6 -84.11 16.23 4.51
N SER A 7 -84.14 16.77 3.29
CA SER A 7 -84.46 16.15 2.00
C SER A 7 -83.23 15.62 1.26
N LEU A 8 -83.47 14.76 0.28
CA LEU A 8 -82.53 14.12 -0.66
C LEU A 8 -81.63 15.12 -1.42
N ARG A 9 -80.37 14.73 -1.65
CA ARG A 9 -79.38 15.46 -2.47
C ARG A 9 -78.79 14.53 -3.56
N PRO A 10 -78.62 14.99 -4.82
CA PRO A 10 -78.09 14.18 -5.92
C PRO A 10 -76.56 14.01 -5.85
N PRO A 11 -75.97 12.99 -6.53
CA PRO A 11 -74.53 12.76 -6.49
C PRO A 11 -73.75 13.84 -7.26
N PRO A 12 -72.52 14.17 -6.81
CA PRO A 12 -71.68 15.21 -7.41
C PRO A 12 -70.97 14.72 -8.70
N PRO A 13 -70.54 15.64 -9.58
CA PRO A 13 -69.81 15.30 -10.79
C PRO A 13 -68.36 14.86 -10.48
N SER A 14 -67.87 13.91 -11.26
CA SER A 14 -66.56 13.27 -11.13
C SER A 14 -65.40 14.20 -11.54
N SER A 15 -64.76 14.83 -10.55
CA SER A 15 -63.58 15.69 -10.71
C SER A 15 -62.25 14.93 -10.87
N HIS A 16 -62.23 13.60 -10.71
CA HIS A 16 -60.99 12.80 -10.74
C HIS A 16 -60.42 12.56 -12.15
N ASN A 17 -61.25 12.56 -13.21
CA ASN A 17 -60.78 12.31 -14.58
C ASN A 17 -59.93 13.47 -15.15
N SER A 18 -60.13 14.70 -14.66
CA SER A 18 -59.40 15.89 -15.12
C SER A 18 -57.95 15.91 -14.63
N PHE A 19 -57.70 15.44 -13.41
CA PHE A 19 -56.36 15.46 -12.83
C PHE A 19 -55.46 14.35 -13.38
N ALA A 20 -56.00 13.14 -13.54
CA ALA A 20 -55.29 12.02 -14.15
C ALA A 20 -54.95 12.28 -15.63
N SER A 21 -55.89 12.88 -16.38
CA SER A 21 -55.68 13.34 -17.76
C SER A 21 -54.55 14.37 -17.86
N LYS A 22 -54.54 15.38 -16.98
CA LYS A 22 -53.48 16.40 -16.95
C LYS A 22 -52.12 15.85 -16.56
N LEU A 23 -52.07 14.87 -15.65
CA LEU A 23 -50.82 14.22 -15.25
C LEU A 23 -50.24 13.34 -16.37
N LEU A 24 -51.09 12.57 -17.06
CA LEU A 24 -50.71 11.80 -18.24
C LEU A 24 -50.26 12.70 -19.40
N LEU A 25 -50.93 13.84 -19.60
CA LEU A 25 -50.53 14.83 -20.59
C LEU A 25 -49.15 15.43 -20.25
N LEU A 26 -48.90 15.75 -18.98
CA LEU A 26 -47.61 16.27 -18.53
C LEU A 26 -46.49 15.22 -18.70
N LEU A 27 -46.76 13.97 -18.33
CA LEU A 27 -45.81 12.86 -18.43
C LEU A 27 -45.49 12.44 -19.87
N THR A 28 -46.30 12.83 -20.85
CA THR A 28 -46.08 12.52 -22.26
C THR A 28 -45.54 13.71 -23.04
N VAL A 29 -46.06 14.92 -22.79
CA VAL A 29 -45.64 16.14 -23.50
C VAL A 29 -44.27 16.60 -23.03
N LEU A 30 -43.95 16.50 -21.73
CA LEU A 30 -42.66 16.98 -21.20
C LEU A 30 -41.44 16.20 -21.74
N PRO A 31 -41.45 14.85 -21.81
CA PRO A 31 -40.33 14.13 -22.42
C PRO A 31 -40.23 14.37 -23.92
N LEU A 32 -41.36 14.50 -24.62
CA LEU A 32 -41.39 14.77 -26.06
C LEU A 32 -40.87 16.18 -26.40
N THR A 33 -41.20 17.19 -25.60
CA THR A 33 -40.66 18.55 -25.79
C THR A 33 -39.18 18.62 -25.45
N LEU A 34 -38.71 17.92 -24.42
CA LEU A 34 -37.28 17.83 -24.10
C LEU A 34 -36.49 17.08 -25.18
N ALA A 35 -37.05 15.99 -25.73
CA ALA A 35 -36.45 15.25 -26.83
C ALA A 35 -36.41 16.07 -28.12
N ALA A 36 -37.47 16.83 -28.42
CA ALA A 36 -37.49 17.77 -29.55
C ALA A 36 -36.49 18.92 -29.36
N LEU A 37 -36.35 19.46 -28.15
CA LEU A 37 -35.36 20.49 -27.83
C LEU A 37 -33.93 19.95 -27.98
N ALA A 38 -33.66 18.74 -27.48
CA ALA A 38 -32.37 18.08 -27.65
C ALA A 38 -32.07 17.76 -29.12
N PHE A 39 -33.07 17.34 -29.89
CA PHE A 39 -32.95 17.11 -31.33
C PHE A 39 -32.67 18.41 -32.10
N VAL A 40 -33.34 19.52 -31.77
CA VAL A 40 -33.05 20.84 -32.36
C VAL A 40 -31.64 21.34 -31.98
N LEU A 41 -31.19 21.07 -30.76
CA LEU A 41 -29.82 21.40 -30.33
C LEU A 41 -28.75 20.50 -30.99
N GLN A 42 -29.10 19.26 -31.35
CA GLN A 42 -28.22 18.30 -32.01
C GLN A 42 -28.31 18.35 -33.54
N TRP A 43 -29.37 18.93 -34.11
CA TRP A 43 -29.57 19.11 -35.54
C TRP A 43 -28.62 20.18 -36.09
N ARG A 44 -27.36 19.79 -36.27
CA ARG A 44 -26.42 20.46 -37.16
C ARG A 44 -26.56 19.87 -38.55
N GLY A 45 -27.37 20.53 -39.37
CA GLY A 45 -27.39 20.34 -40.82
C GLY A 45 -27.38 21.69 -41.52
N GLY A 46 -26.22 22.09 -42.05
CA GLY A 46 -26.04 23.27 -42.90
C GLY A 46 -25.12 24.31 -42.28
N GLY A 47 -23.90 24.43 -42.82
CA GLY A 47 -22.86 25.30 -42.30
C GLY A 47 -23.18 26.79 -42.35
N ILE A 48 -22.55 27.54 -41.44
CA ILE A 48 -21.89 28.85 -41.59
C ILE A 48 -21.23 29.16 -40.24
N ASP A 49 -20.09 29.84 -40.35
CA ASP A 49 -19.06 30.19 -39.37
C ASP A 49 -19.50 30.66 -37.97
N ASP A 50 -18.74 30.25 -36.94
CA ASP A 50 -18.79 30.83 -35.59
C ASP A 50 -17.39 31.40 -35.22
N PRO A 51 -17.31 32.61 -34.62
CA PRO A 51 -16.21 33.55 -34.76
C PRO A 51 -15.17 33.43 -33.63
N ILE A 52 -14.60 32.24 -33.46
CA ILE A 52 -13.39 32.05 -32.61
C ILE A 52 -12.18 31.59 -33.45
N ALA A 53 -12.39 31.18 -34.70
CA ALA A 53 -11.34 30.86 -35.67
C ALA A 53 -10.73 32.10 -36.36
N ARG A 54 -10.76 33.26 -35.70
CA ARG A 54 -10.35 34.53 -36.31
C ARG A 54 -9.24 35.23 -35.54
N TRP A 55 -8.18 34.49 -35.17
CA TRP A 55 -6.81 35.00 -35.04
C TRP A 55 -5.78 33.85 -35.15
N SER A 56 -5.40 33.51 -36.39
CA SER A 56 -3.97 33.45 -36.80
C SER A 56 -3.90 33.05 -38.28
N PRO A 57 -3.41 33.91 -39.18
CA PRO A 57 -3.06 33.50 -40.53
C PRO A 57 -1.67 32.84 -40.51
N GLU A 58 -1.59 31.58 -40.92
CA GLU A 58 -0.40 31.07 -41.61
C GLU A 58 -0.25 31.84 -42.92
N GLU A 59 0.71 32.75 -42.93
CA GLU A 59 1.74 32.92 -43.97
C GLU A 59 2.37 34.31 -43.81
N SER A 60 3.26 34.44 -42.83
CA SER A 60 4.38 35.34 -42.98
C SER A 60 5.66 34.61 -42.56
N ARG A 61 6.53 34.51 -43.55
CA ARG A 61 7.87 33.96 -43.47
C ARG A 61 8.69 34.71 -42.43
N LYS A 62 9.61 33.98 -41.80
CA LYS A 62 10.77 34.41 -40.98
C LYS A 62 10.55 34.45 -39.46
N PHE A 63 11.08 33.42 -38.78
CA PHE A 63 11.50 33.50 -37.38
C PHE A 63 12.73 34.42 -37.26
N PRO A 64 12.74 35.44 -36.40
CA PRO A 64 13.94 36.18 -36.04
C PRO A 64 14.70 35.42 -34.93
N GLY A 65 15.98 35.09 -35.16
CA GLY A 65 16.86 34.48 -34.15
C GLY A 65 17.71 33.29 -34.62
N MET A 66 17.52 32.79 -35.85
CA MET A 66 18.47 31.87 -36.48
C MET A 66 19.39 32.66 -37.43
N ASP A 67 20.39 33.31 -36.85
CA ASP A 67 21.56 33.74 -37.61
C ASP A 67 22.56 32.58 -37.65
N ALA A 68 22.83 32.13 -38.87
CA ALA A 68 23.86 31.15 -39.19
C ALA A 68 25.25 31.79 -39.08
N SER A 69 26.22 31.03 -38.56
CA SER A 69 27.66 31.23 -38.76
C SER A 69 28.42 29.93 -38.37
N PRO A 70 29.60 29.67 -38.94
CA PRO A 70 29.73 28.65 -39.99
C PRO A 70 30.49 27.39 -39.56
N LEU A 71 30.40 26.37 -40.44
CA LEU A 71 31.23 25.19 -40.52
C LEU A 71 32.72 25.51 -40.27
N ALA A 72 33.34 24.82 -39.31
CA ALA A 72 34.79 24.68 -39.20
C ALA A 72 35.18 23.22 -39.46
N THR A 73 35.79 23.02 -40.62
CA THR A 73 36.44 21.79 -41.08
C THR A 73 37.86 21.75 -40.51
N VAL A 74 38.18 20.83 -39.59
CA VAL A 74 39.51 20.21 -39.31
C VAL A 74 39.23 19.11 -38.26
N GLY A 75 39.67 17.86 -38.30
CA GLY A 75 40.50 17.07 -39.19
C GLY A 75 40.55 15.65 -38.60
N HIS A 76 40.57 14.64 -39.45
CA HIS A 76 40.74 13.25 -39.03
C HIS A 76 42.14 13.03 -38.45
N SER A 77 42.22 12.45 -37.24
CA SER A 77 43.39 11.71 -36.79
C SER A 77 42.97 10.29 -36.45
N SER A 78 43.38 9.36 -37.31
CA SER A 78 43.37 7.92 -37.12
C SER A 78 44.27 7.53 -35.95
N SER A 79 43.77 6.71 -35.03
CA SER A 79 44.63 5.79 -34.28
C SER A 79 43.92 4.44 -34.17
N ASP A 80 44.49 3.46 -34.89
CA ASP A 80 44.24 2.03 -34.73
C ASP A 80 44.45 1.61 -33.27
N CYS A 81 43.46 0.91 -32.70
CA CYS A 81 43.70 -0.06 -31.63
C CYS A 81 42.82 -1.29 -31.87
N SER A 82 43.46 -2.39 -32.25
CA SER A 82 42.90 -3.74 -32.35
C SER A 82 42.44 -4.28 -30.97
N PRO A 83 41.59 -5.31 -30.92
CA PRO A 83 40.88 -5.70 -29.70
C PRO A 83 41.76 -6.59 -28.81
N LEU A 84 42.09 -6.10 -27.60
CA LEU A 84 42.60 -6.95 -26.54
C LEU A 84 41.46 -7.28 -25.59
N GLY A 85 41.08 -8.56 -25.57
CA GLY A 85 40.12 -9.11 -24.63
C GLY A 85 40.61 -8.94 -23.19
N HIS A 86 39.87 -8.18 -22.42
CA HIS A 86 39.85 -8.26 -20.97
C HIS A 86 38.40 -8.28 -20.50
N SER A 87 38.04 -9.33 -19.76
CA SER A 87 36.80 -9.41 -19.01
C SER A 87 36.81 -8.36 -17.90
N SER A 88 36.37 -7.15 -18.20
CA SER A 88 36.03 -6.18 -17.18
C SER A 88 34.52 -6.12 -17.06
N SER A 89 33.98 -6.75 -16.01
CA SER A 89 32.65 -6.41 -15.51
C SER A 89 32.61 -4.88 -15.36
N PRO A 90 31.58 -4.18 -15.86
CA PRO A 90 31.48 -2.73 -15.68
C PRO A 90 31.29 -2.46 -14.18
N SER A 91 32.39 -2.18 -13.47
CA SER A 91 32.33 -1.71 -12.10
C SER A 91 31.86 -0.26 -12.15
N PHE A 92 30.59 -0.01 -11.84
CA PHE A 92 30.06 1.34 -11.67
C PHE A 92 30.74 1.99 -10.46
N PRO A 93 31.63 2.98 -10.65
CA PRO A 93 32.46 3.53 -9.57
C PRO A 93 31.67 4.40 -8.57
N TYR A 94 30.37 4.62 -8.80
CA TYR A 94 29.52 5.48 -7.98
C TYR A 94 28.85 4.76 -6.78
N TYR A 95 28.91 3.44 -6.67
CA TYR A 95 28.13 2.69 -5.66
C TYR A 95 28.95 2.06 -4.52
N ARG A 96 30.29 2.19 -4.54
CA ARG A 96 31.14 1.48 -3.58
C ARG A 96 31.10 2.04 -2.15
N ASP A 97 30.57 3.25 -1.98
CA ASP A 97 30.52 3.96 -0.70
C ASP A 97 29.18 4.69 -0.52
N TRP A 98 28.05 3.97 -0.61
CA TRP A 98 26.75 4.58 -0.27
C TRP A 98 26.69 4.86 1.23
N LYS A 99 27.31 5.96 1.64
CA LYS A 99 27.08 6.58 2.94
C LYS A 99 25.70 7.20 2.85
N PHE A 100 24.70 6.48 3.37
CA PHE A 100 23.42 7.10 3.70
C PHE A 100 23.77 8.26 4.64
N ASN A 101 23.70 9.49 4.15
CA ASN A 101 23.87 10.67 4.99
C ASN A 101 22.67 10.70 5.93
N PHE A 102 22.80 10.00 7.06
CA PHE A 102 21.90 10.05 8.21
C PHE A 102 22.12 11.35 9.00
N GLU A 103 22.51 12.44 8.33
CA GLU A 103 22.64 13.74 8.97
C GLU A 103 21.28 14.09 9.56
N SER A 104 21.26 14.30 10.88
CA SER A 104 20.07 14.52 11.71
C SER A 104 19.22 15.74 11.32
N ASP A 105 19.75 16.54 10.41
CA ASP A 105 19.31 17.90 10.09
C ASP A 105 18.63 18.00 8.72
N LEU A 106 18.60 16.91 7.94
CA LEU A 106 17.94 16.92 6.63
C LEU A 106 16.42 16.96 6.82
N LYS A 107 15.82 18.08 6.39
CA LYS A 107 14.38 18.32 6.37
C LYS A 107 13.80 18.16 4.95
N PRO A 108 12.54 17.72 4.82
CA PRO A 108 11.70 17.17 5.88
C PRO A 108 12.11 15.76 6.31
N LYS A 109 11.85 15.41 7.58
CA LYS A 109 11.95 14.06 8.14
C LYS A 109 10.71 13.25 7.76
N ILE A 110 10.92 12.13 7.10
CA ILE A 110 9.85 11.31 6.53
C ILE A 110 9.88 9.93 7.21
N CYS A 111 8.72 9.49 7.68
CA CYS A 111 8.55 8.13 8.18
C CYS A 111 7.55 7.32 7.35
N ILE A 112 7.82 6.02 7.21
CA ILE A 112 6.86 5.04 6.69
C ILE A 112 6.34 4.18 7.83
N THR A 113 5.03 3.92 7.86
CA THR A 113 4.42 2.87 8.67
C THR A 113 3.94 1.74 7.78
N THR A 114 4.12 0.49 8.21
CA THR A 114 3.70 -0.69 7.44
C THR A 114 3.32 -1.84 8.38
N SER A 115 2.42 -2.70 7.92
CA SER A 115 2.10 -3.97 8.57
C SER A 115 2.56 -5.12 7.68
N THR A 116 3.45 -5.99 8.16
CA THR A 116 4.05 -7.00 7.29
C THR A 116 4.30 -8.33 8.00
N SER A 117 4.14 -9.41 7.24
CA SER A 117 4.53 -10.77 7.62
C SER A 117 5.65 -11.36 6.76
N ALA A 118 6.24 -10.53 5.89
CA ALA A 118 7.25 -10.94 4.91
C ALA A 118 8.62 -11.23 5.55
N GLY A 119 9.49 -11.93 4.83
CA GLY A 119 10.88 -12.13 5.24
C GLY A 119 11.81 -10.98 4.80
N LEU A 120 13.09 -11.11 5.16
CA LEU A 120 14.13 -10.13 4.83
C LEU A 120 14.32 -9.95 3.32
N GLU A 121 14.08 -11.00 2.54
CA GLU A 121 14.15 -11.01 1.09
C GLU A 121 13.24 -9.97 0.43
N GLN A 122 12.12 -9.63 1.07
CA GLN A 122 11.19 -8.61 0.61
C GLN A 122 11.38 -7.28 1.36
N ILE A 123 11.58 -7.34 2.69
CA ILE A 123 11.63 -6.14 3.52
C ILE A 123 12.90 -5.31 3.26
N LEU A 124 14.07 -5.93 3.08
CA LEU A 124 15.32 -5.17 2.91
C LEU A 124 15.37 -4.38 1.60
N PRO A 125 15.07 -4.96 0.41
CA PRO A 125 15.00 -4.20 -0.83
C PRO A 125 14.01 -3.04 -0.75
N TRP A 126 12.82 -3.29 -0.20
CA TRP A 126 11.79 -2.29 0.00
C TRP A 126 12.27 -1.15 0.90
N MET A 127 12.82 -1.46 2.07
CA MET A 127 13.22 -0.46 3.05
C MET A 127 14.39 0.39 2.58
N PHE A 128 15.44 -0.24 2.03
CA PHE A 128 16.63 0.49 1.62
C PHE A 128 16.41 1.31 0.36
N TYR A 129 15.56 0.86 -0.57
CA TYR A 129 15.08 1.72 -1.64
C TYR A 129 14.46 3.01 -1.09
N HIS A 130 13.57 2.89 -0.10
CA HIS A 130 12.94 4.05 0.52
C HIS A 130 13.94 4.93 1.29
N LYS A 131 14.96 4.34 1.92
CA LYS A 131 16.07 5.10 2.53
C LYS A 131 16.87 5.90 1.49
N VAL A 132 17.16 5.32 0.33
CA VAL A 132 17.88 6.00 -0.76
C VAL A 132 17.13 7.24 -1.23
N ILE A 133 15.81 7.15 -1.39
CA ILE A 133 15.00 8.29 -1.87
C ILE A 133 14.67 9.32 -0.76
N GLY A 134 15.10 9.09 0.48
CA GLY A 134 15.06 10.09 1.55
C GLY A 134 14.17 9.77 2.76
N VAL A 135 13.66 8.55 2.92
CA VAL A 135 12.92 8.14 4.13
C VAL A 135 13.89 7.83 5.27
N THR A 136 13.70 8.46 6.41
CA THR A 136 14.61 8.34 7.56
C THR A 136 14.15 7.26 8.53
N ASN A 137 12.84 7.18 8.79
CA ASN A 137 12.27 6.36 9.86
C ASN A 137 11.23 5.35 9.36
N PHE A 138 11.17 4.19 10.02
CA PHE A 138 10.24 3.11 9.68
C PHE A 138 9.59 2.57 10.95
N PHE A 139 8.26 2.52 10.97
CA PHE A 139 7.47 1.85 12.00
C PHE A 139 6.93 0.54 11.40
N LEU A 140 7.55 -0.58 11.77
CA LEU A 140 7.24 -1.90 11.22
C LEU A 140 6.39 -2.69 12.20
N PHE A 141 5.10 -2.85 11.91
CA PHE A 141 4.23 -3.75 12.65
C PHE A 141 4.42 -5.17 12.08
N VAL A 142 5.07 -6.04 12.84
CA VAL A 142 5.54 -7.34 12.36
C VAL A 142 4.69 -8.49 12.86
N GLU A 143 4.42 -9.43 11.96
CA GLU A 143 3.77 -10.73 12.22
C GLU A 143 4.50 -11.83 11.44
N GLY A 144 4.13 -13.10 11.63
CA GLY A 144 4.64 -14.21 10.80
C GLY A 144 6.18 -14.26 10.71
N LYS A 145 6.72 -14.31 9.49
CA LYS A 145 8.19 -14.36 9.29
C LYS A 145 8.88 -13.09 9.77
N ALA A 146 8.25 -11.93 9.61
CA ALA A 146 8.80 -10.65 10.04
C ALA A 146 9.01 -10.56 11.56
N ALA A 147 8.13 -11.23 12.33
CA ALA A 147 8.22 -11.30 13.79
C ALA A 147 9.18 -12.39 14.30
N SER A 148 9.75 -13.22 13.41
CA SER A 148 10.69 -14.26 13.85
C SER A 148 11.97 -13.63 14.42
N PRO A 149 12.57 -14.20 15.49
CA PRO A 149 13.74 -13.61 16.15
C PRO A 149 14.92 -13.37 15.20
N THR A 150 15.11 -14.22 14.20
CA THR A 150 16.18 -14.05 13.20
C THR A 150 15.95 -12.84 12.32
N VAL A 151 14.71 -12.61 11.88
CA VAL A 151 14.35 -11.49 11.01
C VAL A 151 14.29 -10.19 11.81
N SER A 152 13.59 -10.19 12.94
CA SER A 152 13.35 -8.99 13.72
C SER A 152 14.64 -8.39 14.30
N LYS A 153 15.62 -9.20 14.71
CA LYS A 153 16.95 -8.73 15.14
C LYS A 153 17.69 -7.96 14.04
N VAL A 154 17.62 -8.43 12.80
CA VAL A 154 18.22 -7.73 11.66
C VAL A 154 17.50 -6.39 11.47
N LEU A 155 16.16 -6.38 11.52
CA LEU A 155 15.37 -5.16 11.37
C LEU A 155 15.65 -4.13 12.48
N GLU A 156 15.75 -4.57 13.73
CA GLU A 156 16.06 -3.74 14.91
C GLU A 156 17.48 -3.17 14.87
N SER A 157 18.42 -3.81 14.17
CA SER A 157 19.80 -3.32 14.01
C SER A 157 19.90 -2.12 13.05
N ILE A 158 18.89 -1.88 12.23
CA ILE A 158 18.91 -0.84 11.20
C ILE A 158 18.55 0.53 11.81
N PRO A 159 19.40 1.56 11.66
CA PRO A 159 19.09 2.90 12.16
C PRO A 159 17.77 3.46 11.63
N GLY A 160 17.00 4.08 12.52
CA GLY A 160 15.69 4.67 12.20
C GLY A 160 14.55 3.66 12.07
N VAL A 161 14.79 2.36 12.30
CA VAL A 161 13.75 1.33 12.27
C VAL A 161 13.26 1.05 13.69
N LYS A 162 11.94 1.08 13.86
CA LYS A 162 11.25 0.64 15.07
C LYS A 162 10.39 -0.56 14.70
N VAL A 163 10.69 -1.71 15.29
CA VAL A 163 9.89 -2.92 15.15
C VAL A 163 8.84 -2.95 16.27
N ILE A 164 7.60 -3.25 15.91
CA ILE A 164 6.45 -3.37 16.81
C ILE A 164 5.85 -4.75 16.61
N TYR A 165 5.92 -5.57 17.64
CA TYR A 165 5.35 -6.92 17.62
C TYR A 165 3.87 -6.87 17.94
N ARG A 166 3.09 -7.76 17.33
CA ARG A 166 1.72 -8.01 17.74
C ARG A 166 1.69 -8.82 19.04
N THR A 167 1.74 -8.10 20.16
CA THR A 167 1.60 -8.68 21.51
C THR A 167 0.17 -8.54 22.01
N ARG A 168 -0.17 -9.25 23.08
CA ARG A 168 -1.50 -9.17 23.70
C ARG A 168 -1.76 -7.75 24.25
N GLU A 169 -0.74 -7.12 24.79
CA GLU A 169 -0.79 -5.76 25.34
C GLU A 169 -1.09 -4.76 24.21
N LEU A 170 -0.50 -4.97 23.03
CA LEU A 170 -0.81 -4.17 21.84
C LEU A 170 -2.27 -4.34 21.44
N GLU A 171 -2.78 -5.57 21.39
CA GLU A 171 -4.18 -5.84 21.05
C GLU A 171 -5.14 -5.22 22.08
N GLU A 172 -4.83 -5.31 23.38
CA GLU A 172 -5.62 -4.69 24.45
C GLU A 172 -5.61 -3.16 24.38
N GLN A 173 -4.50 -2.55 23.97
CA GLN A 173 -4.43 -1.11 23.67
C GLN A 173 -5.28 -0.76 22.46
N GLN A 174 -5.17 -1.52 21.38
CA GLN A 174 -5.92 -1.30 20.14
C GLN A 174 -7.42 -1.51 20.35
N ALA A 175 -7.84 -2.45 21.20
CA ALA A 175 -9.24 -2.67 21.56
C ALA A 175 -9.89 -1.46 22.25
N LYS A 176 -9.08 -0.61 22.90
CA LYS A 176 -9.53 0.65 23.53
C LYS A 176 -9.43 1.86 22.60
N SER A 177 -9.03 1.66 21.35
CA SER A 177 -8.90 2.73 20.36
C SER A 177 -10.24 3.41 20.11
N ARG A 178 -10.17 4.73 19.90
CA ARG A 178 -11.30 5.54 19.41
C ARG A 178 -11.83 5.02 18.07
N ILE A 179 -10.97 4.43 17.23
CA ILE A 179 -11.32 3.97 15.88
C ILE A 179 -12.54 3.05 15.88
N TRP A 180 -12.74 2.24 16.92
CA TRP A 180 -13.90 1.35 17.03
C TRP A 180 -15.26 2.08 17.08
N ASN A 181 -15.27 3.37 17.42
CA ASN A 181 -16.47 4.21 17.45
C ASN A 181 -16.63 5.04 16.17
N GLU A 182 -15.75 4.89 15.18
CA GLU A 182 -15.74 5.69 13.98
C GLU A 182 -16.65 5.09 12.89
N THR A 183 -17.59 5.90 12.39
CA THR A 183 -18.59 5.44 11.41
C THR A 183 -17.98 5.07 10.05
N TRP A 184 -16.86 5.70 9.66
CA TRP A 184 -16.20 5.48 8.36
C TRP A 184 -15.51 4.12 8.22
N LEU A 185 -15.22 3.44 9.35
CA LEU A 185 -14.62 2.10 9.35
C LEU A 185 -15.62 1.01 9.78
N SER A 186 -16.81 1.41 10.24
CA SER A 186 -17.79 0.50 10.85
C SER A 186 -18.22 -0.67 9.95
N SER A 187 -18.32 -0.45 8.64
CA SER A 187 -18.70 -1.47 7.67
C SER A 187 -17.64 -2.55 7.44
N PHE A 188 -16.41 -2.35 7.94
CA PHE A 188 -15.30 -3.30 7.83
C PHE A 188 -15.07 -4.08 9.13
N PHE A 189 -15.68 -3.67 10.25
CA PHE A 189 -15.51 -4.36 11.53
C PHE A 189 -16.07 -5.77 11.50
N TYR A 190 -15.42 -6.65 12.27
CA TYR A 190 -15.83 -8.05 12.49
C TYR A 190 -15.99 -8.90 11.21
N LYS A 191 -15.38 -8.43 10.10
CA LYS A 191 -15.30 -9.18 8.84
C LYS A 191 -13.88 -9.75 8.68
N PRO A 192 -13.73 -11.00 8.20
CA PRO A 192 -12.44 -11.67 8.17
C PRO A 192 -11.54 -11.18 7.01
N CYS A 193 -10.29 -11.62 7.04
CA CYS A 193 -9.34 -11.54 5.92
C CYS A 193 -9.01 -10.11 5.49
N ASN A 194 -9.40 -9.67 4.28
CA ASN A 194 -9.03 -8.33 3.80
C ASN A 194 -9.64 -7.22 4.66
N TYR A 195 -10.86 -7.43 5.16
CA TYR A 195 -11.51 -6.47 6.03
C TYR A 195 -10.79 -6.35 7.37
N GLU A 196 -10.45 -7.49 7.98
CA GLU A 196 -9.65 -7.54 9.21
C GLU A 196 -8.29 -6.87 9.04
N LEU A 197 -7.57 -7.19 7.94
CA LEU A 197 -6.29 -6.56 7.62
C LEU A 197 -6.43 -5.04 7.49
N PHE A 198 -7.48 -4.57 6.81
CA PHE A 198 -7.73 -3.14 6.63
C PHE A 198 -7.98 -2.40 7.96
N VAL A 199 -8.73 -3.02 8.87
CA VAL A 199 -8.96 -2.48 10.23
C VAL A 199 -7.66 -2.48 11.03
N LYS A 200 -6.91 -3.59 11.00
CA LYS A 200 -5.62 -3.72 11.69
C LYS A 200 -4.60 -2.70 11.20
N GLN A 201 -4.48 -2.50 9.89
CA GLN A 201 -3.61 -1.46 9.32
C GLN A 201 -4.02 -0.07 9.80
N SER A 202 -5.32 0.20 9.89
CA SER A 202 -5.83 1.49 10.41
C SER A 202 -5.45 1.71 11.88
N LEU A 203 -5.58 0.70 12.73
CA LEU A 203 -5.15 0.75 14.14
C LEU A 203 -3.64 0.95 14.28
N ASN A 204 -2.84 0.24 13.47
CA ASN A 204 -1.39 0.41 13.42
C ASN A 204 -0.99 1.82 12.96
N MET A 205 -1.70 2.40 11.99
CA MET A 205 -1.50 3.78 11.55
C MET A 205 -1.81 4.80 12.67
N GLU A 206 -2.85 4.58 13.49
CA GLU A 206 -3.15 5.45 14.63
C GLU A 206 -1.99 5.52 15.62
N MET A 207 -1.44 4.36 15.98
CA MET A 207 -0.28 4.28 16.86
C MET A 207 0.98 4.87 16.20
N ALA A 208 1.14 4.67 14.90
CA ALA A 208 2.25 5.24 14.15
C ALA A 208 2.22 6.77 14.12
N ILE A 209 1.05 7.41 14.15
CA ILE A 209 0.94 8.87 14.29
C ILE A 209 1.53 9.32 15.64
N VAL A 210 1.21 8.62 16.73
CA VAL A 210 1.75 8.93 18.07
C VAL A 210 3.28 8.80 18.09
N MET A 211 3.82 7.73 17.49
CA MET A 211 5.27 7.55 17.36
C MET A 211 5.91 8.59 16.44
N ALA A 212 5.30 8.91 15.30
CA ALA A 212 5.82 9.92 14.38
C ALA A 212 5.92 11.30 15.06
N ARG A 213 4.93 11.65 15.89
CA ARG A 213 4.96 12.87 16.71
C ARG A 213 6.09 12.86 17.73
N SER A 214 6.27 11.77 18.48
CA SER A 214 7.32 11.69 19.50
C SER A 214 8.74 11.71 18.91
N PHE A 215 8.90 11.19 17.69
CA PHE A 215 10.16 11.24 16.96
C PHE A 215 10.38 12.54 16.16
N GLY A 216 9.43 13.49 16.19
CA GLY A 216 9.56 14.78 15.49
C GLY A 216 9.59 14.65 13.96
N MET A 217 8.82 13.70 13.42
CA MET A 217 8.67 13.51 11.97
C MET A 217 7.81 14.62 11.37
N ASP A 218 8.12 15.00 10.12
CA ASP A 218 7.36 16.03 9.40
C ASP A 218 6.25 15.38 8.53
N TRP A 219 6.53 14.20 7.96
CA TRP A 219 5.61 13.46 7.10
C TRP A 219 5.49 11.98 7.49
N ILE A 220 4.28 11.42 7.38
CA ILE A 220 3.99 10.00 7.53
C ILE A 220 3.30 9.43 6.28
N ILE A 221 3.68 8.21 5.90
CA ILE A 221 3.12 7.47 4.77
C ILE A 221 2.85 6.03 5.21
N HIS A 222 1.68 5.48 4.87
CA HIS A 222 1.44 4.04 4.98
C HIS A 222 1.74 3.38 3.63
N LEU A 223 2.58 2.35 3.63
CA LEU A 223 2.93 1.57 2.43
C LEU A 223 2.93 0.09 2.76
N ASP A 224 2.44 -0.73 1.84
CA ASP A 224 2.57 -2.18 1.90
C ASP A 224 3.96 -2.60 1.39
N THR A 225 4.45 -3.78 1.81
CA THR A 225 5.81 -4.24 1.45
C THR A 225 5.94 -4.70 0.00
N ASP A 226 4.88 -4.62 -0.80
CA ASP A 226 4.85 -4.78 -2.26
C ASP A 226 4.65 -3.44 -2.98
N GLU A 227 4.85 -2.30 -2.31
CA GLU A 227 4.67 -0.97 -2.86
C GLU A 227 5.93 -0.11 -2.76
N LEU A 228 6.31 0.57 -3.85
CA LEU A 228 7.45 1.50 -3.89
C LEU A 228 6.99 2.90 -4.29
N LEU A 229 7.41 3.93 -3.57
CA LEU A 229 7.21 5.32 -4.02
C LEU A 229 8.09 5.63 -5.22
N HIS A 230 7.53 6.21 -6.27
CA HIS A 230 8.21 6.67 -7.47
C HIS A 230 8.15 8.20 -7.53
N PRO A 231 9.18 8.91 -7.02
CA PRO A 231 9.20 10.37 -6.99
C PRO A 231 9.57 10.97 -8.36
N ALA A 232 8.90 10.51 -9.43
CA ALA A 232 9.05 11.12 -10.76
C ALA A 232 8.70 12.61 -10.74
N GLY A 233 9.37 13.38 -11.58
CA GLY A 233 9.28 14.85 -11.60
C GLY A 233 10.09 15.54 -10.50
N ALA A 234 10.51 14.84 -9.45
CA ALA A 234 11.35 15.41 -8.39
C ALA A 234 12.82 15.52 -8.82
N ARG A 235 13.49 16.59 -8.38
CA ARG A 235 14.94 16.71 -8.56
C ARG A 235 15.65 15.56 -7.85
N GLU A 236 16.69 15.04 -8.49
CA GLU A 236 17.55 13.97 -7.96
C GLU A 236 16.81 12.66 -7.62
N TYR A 237 15.59 12.46 -8.16
CA TYR A 237 14.75 11.31 -7.83
C TYR A 237 14.53 11.17 -6.29
N SER A 238 14.34 12.31 -5.62
CA SER A 238 14.26 12.40 -4.16
C SER A 238 12.82 12.64 -3.69
N LEU A 239 12.31 11.72 -2.85
CA LEU A 239 11.05 11.93 -2.14
C LEU A 239 11.17 13.10 -1.15
N ARG A 240 12.35 13.28 -0.55
CA ARG A 240 12.60 14.41 0.36
C ARG A 240 12.46 15.74 -0.37
N GLN A 241 13.07 15.89 -1.54
CA GLN A 241 12.93 17.12 -2.32
C GLN A 241 11.48 17.33 -2.78
N LEU A 242 10.82 16.26 -3.23
CA LEU A 242 9.40 16.32 -3.61
C LEU A 242 8.52 16.86 -2.48
N LEU A 243 8.68 16.35 -1.26
CA LEU A 243 7.88 16.76 -0.10
C LEU A 243 8.33 18.09 0.52
N LEU A 244 9.57 18.52 0.26
CA LEU A 244 10.07 19.85 0.63
C LEU A 244 9.39 20.94 -0.21
N ASP A 245 9.18 20.68 -1.50
CA ASP A 245 8.56 21.62 -2.44
C ASP A 245 7.04 21.75 -2.25
N VAL A 246 6.43 20.90 -1.41
CA VAL A 246 4.99 20.95 -1.11
C VAL A 246 4.69 22.19 -0.24
N PRO A 247 3.74 23.05 -0.65
CA PRO A 247 3.37 24.24 0.10
C PRO A 247 2.96 23.95 1.56
N GLY A 248 3.25 24.89 2.46
CA GLY A 248 2.98 24.73 3.90
C GLY A 248 1.50 24.61 4.27
N ASN A 249 0.60 25.11 3.43
CA ASN A 249 -0.86 25.01 3.63
C ASN A 249 -1.45 23.67 3.16
N VAL A 250 -0.66 22.79 2.53
CA VAL A 250 -1.09 21.47 2.08
C VAL A 250 -0.88 20.47 3.22
N ASP A 251 -1.96 19.80 3.62
CA ASP A 251 -1.95 18.82 4.71
C ASP A 251 -1.56 17.42 4.24
N MET A 252 -1.95 17.06 3.01
CA MET A 252 -1.82 15.71 2.47
C MET A 252 -1.48 15.73 0.97
N VAL A 253 -0.70 14.75 0.55
CA VAL A 253 -0.26 14.58 -0.84
C VAL A 253 -0.58 13.18 -1.30
N VAL A 254 -1.38 13.06 -2.36
CA VAL A 254 -1.75 11.78 -2.96
C VAL A 254 -0.77 11.40 -4.06
N PHE A 255 -0.30 10.16 -3.99
CA PHE A 255 0.46 9.44 -5.01
C PHE A 255 -0.47 8.47 -5.73
N PRO A 256 -0.92 8.77 -6.95
CA PRO A 256 -1.70 7.82 -7.74
C PRO A 256 -0.93 6.52 -7.98
N ASN A 257 -1.60 5.37 -7.99
CA ASN A 257 -0.92 4.08 -8.12
C ASN A 257 -0.74 3.64 -9.57
N TYR A 258 0.43 3.08 -9.87
CA TYR A 258 0.69 2.32 -11.08
C TYR A 258 0.79 0.84 -10.74
N GLU A 259 0.02 0.01 -11.42
CA GLU A 259 -0.06 -1.44 -11.15
C GLU A 259 0.94 -2.20 -12.00
N SER A 260 1.70 -3.11 -11.39
CA SER A 260 2.64 -3.96 -12.11
C SER A 260 1.96 -4.76 -13.21
N SER A 261 2.56 -4.74 -14.40
CA SER A 261 2.11 -5.50 -15.57
C SER A 261 3.19 -6.52 -15.91
N VAL A 262 3.14 -7.69 -15.26
CA VAL A 262 4.19 -8.71 -15.39
C VAL A 262 4.15 -9.37 -16.77
N GLU A 263 5.33 -9.56 -17.37
CA GLU A 263 5.48 -10.14 -18.71
C GLU A 263 5.80 -11.64 -18.67
N ARG A 264 6.06 -12.20 -17.48
CA ARG A 264 6.37 -13.60 -17.21
C ARG A 264 5.60 -14.09 -15.99
N ASP A 265 5.47 -15.41 -15.88
CA ASP A 265 4.82 -16.10 -14.77
C ASP A 265 5.78 -16.64 -13.70
N ASP A 266 7.08 -16.63 -13.97
CA ASP A 266 8.14 -17.23 -13.15
C ASP A 266 8.86 -16.23 -12.24
N ILE A 267 8.37 -14.99 -12.14
CA ILE A 267 8.96 -13.90 -11.35
C ILE A 267 9.22 -14.34 -9.90
N LYS A 268 10.44 -14.07 -9.41
CA LYS A 268 10.86 -14.37 -8.02
C LYS A 268 11.11 -13.10 -7.22
N GLU A 269 11.67 -12.09 -7.85
CA GLU A 269 12.08 -10.83 -7.24
C GLU A 269 11.44 -9.64 -7.99
N PRO A 270 10.18 -9.28 -7.65
CA PRO A 270 9.41 -8.30 -8.42
C PRO A 270 10.12 -6.96 -8.62
N PHE A 271 10.81 -6.45 -7.60
CA PHE A 271 11.46 -5.14 -7.67
C PHE A 271 12.66 -5.09 -8.63
N THR A 272 13.27 -6.23 -8.97
CA THR A 272 14.40 -6.32 -9.90
C THR A 272 14.04 -6.95 -11.23
N GLU A 273 12.86 -7.58 -11.34
CA GLU A 273 12.43 -8.27 -12.56
C GLU A 273 11.28 -7.56 -13.31
N VAL A 274 10.47 -6.77 -12.61
CA VAL A 274 9.28 -6.12 -13.19
C VAL A 274 9.54 -4.63 -13.41
N SER A 275 9.47 -4.21 -14.68
CA SER A 275 9.63 -2.81 -15.09
C SER A 275 8.40 -2.21 -15.73
N MET A 276 7.45 -3.02 -16.22
CA MET A 276 6.26 -2.51 -16.92
C MET A 276 5.12 -2.29 -15.93
N PHE A 277 4.50 -1.12 -16.00
CA PHE A 277 3.39 -0.72 -15.14
C PHE A 277 2.24 -0.10 -15.94
N LYS A 278 1.01 -0.39 -15.53
CA LYS A 278 -0.21 0.27 -16.00
C LYS A 278 -0.43 1.53 -15.18
N LYS A 279 -0.43 2.69 -15.85
CA LYS A 279 -0.56 4.00 -15.20
C LYS A 279 -1.97 4.23 -14.66
N ASN A 280 -2.05 5.01 -13.59
CA ASN A 280 -3.32 5.54 -13.08
C ASN A 280 -4.00 6.40 -14.14
N TYR A 281 -5.32 6.29 -14.24
CA TYR A 281 -6.13 7.12 -15.14
C TYR A 281 -6.03 8.62 -14.86
N ASP A 282 -5.65 9.02 -13.64
CA ASP A 282 -5.36 10.42 -13.30
C ASP A 282 -4.15 10.97 -14.06
N HIS A 283 -3.21 10.11 -14.50
CA HIS A 283 -1.98 10.51 -15.23
C HIS A 283 -2.09 10.19 -16.72
N LEU A 284 -3.32 10.08 -17.24
CA LEU A 284 -3.63 9.74 -18.62
C LEU A 284 -4.60 10.77 -19.22
N PRO A 285 -4.42 11.14 -20.50
CA PRO A 285 -5.45 11.90 -21.21
C PRO A 285 -6.77 11.12 -21.23
N LYS A 286 -7.89 11.79 -21.00
CA LYS A 286 -9.22 11.16 -20.91
C LYS A 286 -9.54 10.31 -22.15
N ASP A 287 -9.28 10.83 -23.35
CA ASP A 287 -9.54 10.12 -24.61
C ASP A 287 -8.71 8.85 -24.74
N THR A 288 -7.48 8.87 -24.24
CA THR A 288 -6.60 7.69 -24.23
C THR A 288 -7.11 6.64 -23.26
N TYR A 289 -7.49 7.06 -22.04
CA TYR A 289 -8.06 6.17 -21.03
C TYR A 289 -9.35 5.50 -21.53
N PHE A 290 -10.33 6.28 -21.99
CA PHE A 290 -11.60 5.72 -22.46
C PHE A 290 -11.44 4.91 -23.75
N GLY A 291 -10.64 5.40 -24.70
CA GLY A 291 -10.40 4.71 -25.97
C GLY A 291 -9.70 3.37 -25.83
N MET A 292 -8.82 3.22 -24.82
CA MET A 292 -8.07 1.98 -24.57
C MET A 292 -8.61 1.15 -23.41
N TYR A 293 -9.73 1.54 -22.78
CA TYR A 293 -10.23 0.93 -21.54
C TYR A 293 -10.39 -0.60 -21.66
N LYS A 294 -11.10 -1.06 -22.70
CA LYS A 294 -11.37 -2.49 -22.93
C LYS A 294 -10.09 -3.33 -23.06
N GLU A 295 -9.09 -2.82 -23.77
CA GLU A 295 -7.80 -3.51 -23.94
C GLU A 295 -6.97 -3.48 -22.66
N SER A 296 -7.08 -2.40 -21.88
CA SER A 296 -6.32 -2.20 -20.65
C SER A 296 -6.86 -3.02 -19.46
N THR A 297 -8.15 -3.33 -19.45
CA THR A 297 -8.77 -4.14 -18.40
C THR A 297 -8.65 -5.63 -18.65
N ARG A 298 -8.50 -6.07 -19.91
CA ARG A 298 -8.40 -7.50 -20.28
C ARG A 298 -9.54 -8.36 -19.69
N GLY A 299 -10.75 -7.79 -19.62
CA GLY A 299 -11.91 -8.48 -19.06
C GLY A 299 -12.04 -8.38 -17.53
N ASN A 300 -11.07 -7.78 -16.83
CA ASN A 300 -11.22 -7.45 -15.42
C ASN A 300 -12.35 -6.43 -15.23
N PRO A 301 -13.23 -6.60 -14.21
CA PRO A 301 -14.37 -5.69 -13.99
C PRO A 301 -13.93 -4.25 -13.69
N ASN A 302 -12.74 -4.08 -13.11
CA ASN A 302 -12.15 -2.78 -12.80
C ASN A 302 -10.96 -2.49 -13.72
N TYR A 303 -10.54 -1.22 -13.79
CA TYR A 303 -9.35 -0.84 -14.55
C TYR A 303 -8.06 -1.51 -14.03
N PHE A 304 -7.93 -1.63 -12.71
CA PHE A 304 -6.84 -2.32 -12.01
C PHE A 304 -7.32 -3.65 -11.43
N LEU A 305 -6.41 -4.62 -11.27
CA LEU A 305 -6.69 -5.87 -10.54
C LEU A 305 -7.06 -5.56 -9.09
N THR A 306 -6.33 -4.62 -8.49
CA THR A 306 -6.53 -4.21 -7.10
C THR A 306 -7.11 -2.80 -6.98
N TYR A 307 -6.60 -1.97 -6.07
CA TYR A 307 -7.12 -0.64 -5.82
C TYR A 307 -6.60 0.36 -6.87
N GLY A 308 -7.37 1.42 -7.14
CA GLY A 308 -7.01 2.51 -8.05
C GLY A 308 -6.87 3.88 -7.38
N ASN A 309 -7.03 3.95 -6.05
CA ASN A 309 -7.02 5.19 -5.30
C ASN A 309 -5.62 5.64 -4.84
N GLY A 310 -4.53 4.94 -5.15
CA GLY A 310 -3.18 5.37 -4.72
C GLY A 310 -2.96 5.34 -3.20
N LYS A 311 -1.85 5.93 -2.76
CA LYS A 311 -1.51 6.16 -1.35
C LYS A 311 -1.34 7.64 -1.08
N SER A 312 -1.29 8.05 0.18
CA SER A 312 -0.97 9.45 0.51
C SER A 312 0.04 9.59 1.63
N ALA A 313 0.80 10.67 1.55
CA ALA A 313 1.58 11.21 2.65
C ALA A 313 0.75 12.26 3.38
N ALA A 314 0.87 12.34 4.71
CA ALA A 314 0.27 13.40 5.51
C ALA A 314 1.31 14.10 6.38
N ARG A 315 1.15 15.41 6.57
CA ARG A 315 1.92 16.15 7.56
C ARG A 315 1.54 15.70 8.96
N ILE A 316 2.54 15.54 9.82
CA ILE A 316 2.31 15.31 11.24
C ILE A 316 1.78 16.60 11.87
N GLN A 317 0.56 16.53 12.39
CA GLN A 317 -0.12 17.66 13.01
C GLN A 317 -1.15 17.19 14.05
N ASP A 318 -1.70 18.14 14.80
CA ASP A 318 -2.77 17.86 15.75
C ASP A 318 -4.00 17.27 15.08
N HIS A 319 -4.61 16.30 15.77
CA HIS A 319 -5.83 15.64 15.34
C HIS A 319 -5.74 14.85 14.01
N LEU A 320 -4.54 14.63 13.48
CA LEU A 320 -4.30 13.69 12.39
C LEU A 320 -4.82 12.30 12.76
N ARG A 321 -5.49 11.63 11.83
CA ARG A 321 -6.02 10.28 11.97
C ARG A 321 -5.84 9.46 10.69
N PRO A 322 -5.85 8.12 10.78
CA PRO A 322 -5.99 7.27 9.60
C PRO A 322 -7.38 7.43 8.96
N ASN A 323 -7.47 7.11 7.67
CA ASN A 323 -8.73 7.00 6.92
C ASN A 323 -8.69 5.78 6.00
N GLY A 324 -8.43 4.63 6.62
CA GLY A 324 -8.05 3.41 5.92
C GLY A 324 -6.58 3.41 5.50
N ALA A 325 -6.09 2.26 5.03
CA ALA A 325 -4.68 2.04 4.69
C ALA A 325 -4.13 2.93 3.55
N HIS A 326 -5.00 3.67 2.84
CA HIS A 326 -4.65 4.42 1.63
C HIS A 326 -4.70 5.95 1.81
N ARG A 327 -5.31 6.42 2.90
CA ARG A 327 -5.56 7.86 3.14
C ARG A 327 -5.45 8.22 4.60
N TRP A 328 -5.31 9.52 4.83
CA TRP A 328 -5.33 10.15 6.14
C TRP A 328 -6.51 11.13 6.21
N HIS A 329 -6.83 11.56 7.42
CA HIS A 329 -7.81 12.62 7.64
C HIS A 329 -7.49 13.39 8.92
N ASN A 330 -8.32 14.37 9.28
CA ASN A 330 -8.18 15.12 10.52
C ASN A 330 -9.54 15.20 11.25
N TYR A 331 -9.54 15.07 12.58
CA TYR A 331 -10.79 15.12 13.35
C TYR A 331 -11.41 16.52 13.45
N MET A 332 -10.62 17.59 13.27
CA MET A 332 -11.04 18.97 13.51
C MET A 332 -11.23 19.79 12.23
N LYS A 333 -10.67 19.34 11.10
CA LYS A 333 -10.78 20.04 9.81
C LYS A 333 -10.79 19.08 8.63
N ALA A 334 -11.37 19.51 7.52
CA ALA A 334 -11.13 18.88 6.23
C ALA A 334 -9.67 19.17 5.82
N PRO A 335 -8.83 18.15 5.58
CA PRO A 335 -7.44 18.39 5.18
C PRO A 335 -7.36 18.99 3.77
N ASN A 336 -6.43 19.91 3.56
CA ASN A 336 -6.09 20.38 2.22
C ASN A 336 -5.24 19.32 1.49
N GLU A 337 -5.86 18.58 0.58
CA GLU A 337 -5.26 17.49 -0.18
C GLU A 337 -4.90 17.95 -1.60
N ILE A 338 -3.68 17.63 -2.05
CA ILE A 338 -3.27 17.74 -3.45
C ILE A 338 -2.94 16.36 -4.01
N LYS A 339 -3.05 16.21 -5.33
CA LYS A 339 -2.65 15.00 -6.07
C LYS A 339 -1.43 15.33 -6.92
N LEU A 340 -0.43 14.47 -6.89
CA LEU A 340 0.78 14.61 -7.70
C LEU A 340 0.50 14.22 -9.15
N GLU A 341 1.10 14.94 -10.10
CA GLU A 341 0.87 14.75 -11.54
C GLU A 341 1.85 13.73 -12.18
N GLU A 342 3.02 13.54 -11.58
CA GLU A 342 4.07 12.65 -12.08
C GLU A 342 4.42 11.55 -11.09
N ALA A 343 4.70 11.93 -9.84
CA ALA A 343 5.05 10.99 -8.79
C ALA A 343 3.88 10.06 -8.44
N ALA A 344 4.21 8.80 -8.19
CA ALA A 344 3.26 7.71 -8.08
C ALA A 344 3.68 6.70 -7.01
N VAL A 345 2.77 5.78 -6.65
CA VAL A 345 3.13 4.54 -5.93
C VAL A 345 3.10 3.38 -6.91
N LEU A 346 4.19 2.63 -7.00
CA LEU A 346 4.29 1.42 -7.82
C LEU A 346 3.82 0.24 -7.00
N HIS A 347 2.72 -0.38 -7.39
CA HIS A 347 2.12 -1.50 -6.68
C HIS A 347 2.43 -2.81 -7.41
N TYR A 348 3.26 -3.65 -6.79
CA TYR A 348 3.71 -4.95 -7.32
C TYR A 348 2.72 -6.07 -6.95
N THR A 349 1.44 -5.82 -7.16
CA THR A 349 0.37 -6.74 -6.80
C THR A 349 0.37 -7.97 -7.69
N TYR A 350 0.20 -9.15 -7.08
CA TYR A 350 0.21 -10.44 -7.78
C TYR A 350 1.41 -10.63 -8.73
N ALA A 351 2.55 -9.98 -8.44
CA ALA A 351 3.71 -10.01 -9.32
C ALA A 351 4.38 -11.39 -9.35
N LYS A 352 4.18 -12.22 -8.32
CA LYS A 352 4.66 -13.61 -8.26
C LYS A 352 3.48 -14.56 -8.36
N PHE A 353 3.68 -15.71 -9.01
CA PHE A 353 2.69 -16.79 -9.00
C PHE A 353 2.35 -17.26 -7.57
N SER A 354 3.35 -17.29 -6.68
CA SER A 354 3.18 -17.61 -5.25
C SER A 354 2.32 -16.61 -4.47
N ASP A 355 2.00 -15.44 -5.03
CA ASP A 355 1.13 -14.47 -4.36
C ASP A 355 -0.31 -14.99 -4.25
N LEU A 356 -0.75 -15.85 -5.18
CA LEU A 356 -2.07 -16.50 -5.12
C LEU A 356 -2.20 -17.37 -3.87
N THR A 357 -1.24 -18.27 -3.65
CA THR A 357 -1.25 -19.18 -2.50
C THR A 357 -0.95 -18.46 -1.19
N SER A 358 0.04 -17.55 -1.18
CA SER A 358 0.39 -16.84 0.06
C SER A 358 -0.70 -15.89 0.57
N ARG A 359 -1.56 -15.35 -0.31
CA ARG A 359 -2.73 -14.57 0.09
C ARG A 359 -3.88 -15.48 0.54
N ARG A 360 -4.08 -16.63 -0.10
CA ARG A 360 -5.02 -17.67 0.34
C ARG A 360 -4.73 -18.12 1.77
N ASP A 361 -3.48 -18.45 2.07
CA ASP A 361 -3.09 -19.04 3.36
C ASP A 361 -3.28 -18.10 4.58
N ARG A 362 -3.53 -16.81 4.32
CA ARG A 362 -3.83 -15.80 5.35
C ARG A 362 -5.32 -15.71 5.68
N CYS A 363 -6.17 -16.44 4.97
CA CYS A 363 -7.62 -16.27 5.04
C CYS A 363 -8.33 -17.61 5.28
N GLY A 364 -9.09 -17.69 6.38
CA GLY A 364 -9.86 -18.89 6.76
C GLY A 364 -11.25 -18.99 6.11
N CYS A 365 -11.48 -18.33 4.97
CA CYS A 365 -12.80 -18.33 4.33
C CYS A 365 -13.03 -19.56 3.47
N LYS A 366 -14.31 -19.97 3.36
CA LYS A 366 -14.71 -21.02 2.44
C LYS A 366 -14.63 -20.51 1.00
N PRO A 367 -14.11 -21.30 0.04
CA PRO A 367 -13.94 -20.86 -1.34
C PRO A 367 -15.26 -20.98 -2.15
N THR A 368 -16.34 -20.40 -1.65
CA THR A 368 -17.64 -20.31 -2.34
C THR A 368 -17.90 -18.89 -2.80
N LYS A 369 -18.67 -18.68 -3.87
CA LYS A 369 -18.95 -17.34 -4.44
C LYS A 369 -19.64 -16.41 -3.43
N GLU A 370 -20.39 -16.98 -2.51
CA GLU A 370 -21.13 -16.28 -1.47
C GLU A 370 -20.21 -15.94 -0.28
N ASP A 371 -19.43 -16.91 0.20
CA ASP A 371 -18.58 -16.71 1.39
C ASP A 371 -17.40 -15.78 1.09
N VAL A 372 -16.85 -15.76 -0.12
CA VAL A 372 -15.73 -14.85 -0.41
C VAL A 372 -16.16 -13.37 -0.42
N LYS A 373 -17.44 -13.06 -0.64
CA LYS A 373 -17.95 -11.67 -0.61
C LYS A 373 -17.82 -11.02 0.77
N ARG A 374 -17.94 -11.81 1.85
CA ARG A 374 -17.73 -11.33 3.23
C ARG A 374 -16.25 -11.20 3.61
N CYS A 375 -15.33 -11.74 2.81
CA CYS A 375 -13.89 -11.81 3.13
C CYS A 375 -13.03 -10.87 2.27
N PHE A 376 -13.46 -10.61 1.03
CA PHE A 376 -12.72 -9.82 0.05
C PHE A 376 -13.56 -8.66 -0.50
N MET A 377 -12.95 -7.48 -0.54
CA MET A 377 -13.58 -6.27 -1.07
C MET A 377 -13.64 -6.29 -2.60
N LEU A 378 -12.59 -6.78 -3.26
CA LEU A 378 -12.44 -6.73 -4.70
C LEU A 378 -12.82 -8.07 -5.35
N GLU A 379 -13.42 -7.99 -6.54
CA GLU A 379 -13.82 -9.17 -7.29
C GLU A 379 -12.62 -10.03 -7.72
N PHE A 380 -11.51 -9.38 -8.10
CA PHE A 380 -10.29 -10.10 -8.46
C PHE A 380 -9.77 -10.95 -7.29
N ASP A 381 -9.65 -10.38 -6.09
CA ASP A 381 -9.18 -11.10 -4.91
C ASP A 381 -10.08 -12.30 -4.57
N ARG A 382 -11.40 -12.19 -4.79
CA ARG A 382 -12.34 -13.32 -4.64
C ARG A 382 -12.03 -14.45 -5.61
N THR A 383 -11.87 -14.12 -6.89
CA THR A 383 -11.56 -15.12 -7.93
C THR A 383 -10.19 -15.75 -7.71
N ALA A 384 -9.19 -14.95 -7.35
CA ALA A 384 -7.84 -15.39 -7.00
C ALA A 384 -7.84 -16.32 -5.79
N PHE A 385 -8.66 -16.03 -4.77
CA PHE A 385 -8.80 -16.90 -3.61
C PHE A 385 -9.45 -18.25 -3.97
N ILE A 386 -10.52 -18.23 -4.77
CA ILE A 386 -11.21 -19.46 -5.18
C ILE A 386 -10.27 -20.35 -6.00
N ILE A 387 -9.64 -19.82 -7.06
CA ILE A 387 -8.75 -20.62 -7.90
C ILE A 387 -7.59 -21.20 -7.08
N ALA A 388 -6.98 -20.41 -6.19
CA ALA A 388 -5.90 -20.88 -5.33
C ALA A 388 -6.35 -21.95 -4.32
N SER A 389 -7.64 -22.01 -3.98
CA SER A 389 -8.18 -22.94 -2.99
C SER A 389 -8.73 -24.23 -3.60
N THR A 390 -9.20 -24.20 -4.85
CA THR A 390 -9.97 -25.31 -5.43
C THR A 390 -9.32 -25.98 -6.63
N ALA A 391 -8.41 -25.30 -7.32
CA ALA A 391 -7.81 -25.77 -8.58
C ALA A 391 -6.48 -26.50 -8.36
N THR A 392 -6.04 -27.27 -9.36
CA THR A 392 -4.66 -27.80 -9.38
C THR A 392 -3.64 -26.69 -9.63
N GLU A 393 -2.36 -26.98 -9.44
CA GLU A 393 -1.29 -26.00 -9.70
C GLU A 393 -1.24 -25.60 -11.18
N GLU A 394 -1.46 -26.53 -12.10
CA GLU A 394 -1.48 -26.27 -13.55
C GLU A 394 -2.67 -25.42 -13.98
N GLU A 395 -3.84 -25.68 -13.41
CA GLU A 395 -5.05 -24.88 -13.64
C GLU A 395 -4.88 -23.47 -13.08
N MET A 396 -4.33 -23.35 -11.86
CA MET A 396 -4.01 -22.07 -11.24
C MET A 396 -2.98 -21.29 -12.05
N LEU A 397 -1.95 -21.95 -12.60
CA LEU A 397 -0.94 -21.32 -13.46
C LEU A 397 -1.54 -20.83 -14.77
N THR A 398 -2.43 -21.62 -15.38
CA THR A 398 -3.15 -21.21 -16.59
C THR A 398 -4.00 -19.98 -16.30
N TRP A 399 -4.76 -19.99 -15.21
CA TRP A 399 -5.56 -18.84 -14.76
C TRP A 399 -4.68 -17.60 -14.53
N TYR A 400 -3.53 -17.76 -13.87
CA TYR A 400 -2.58 -16.66 -13.62
C TYR A 400 -2.04 -16.05 -14.91
N ARG A 401 -1.67 -16.88 -15.89
CA ARG A 401 -1.22 -16.43 -17.22
C ARG A 401 -2.30 -15.63 -17.95
N GLU A 402 -3.54 -16.07 -17.87
CA GLU A 402 -4.68 -15.43 -18.53
C GLU A 402 -5.05 -14.07 -17.90
N HIS A 403 -5.04 -13.98 -16.57
CA HIS A 403 -5.61 -12.85 -15.84
C HIS A 403 -4.57 -11.83 -15.34
N VAL A 404 -3.32 -12.24 -15.12
CA VAL A 404 -2.26 -11.39 -14.55
C VAL A 404 -1.14 -11.13 -15.56
N VAL A 405 -0.65 -12.17 -16.23
CA VAL A 405 0.54 -12.06 -17.11
C VAL A 405 0.18 -11.42 -18.44
N TRP A 406 0.93 -10.39 -18.84
CA TRP A 406 0.75 -9.66 -20.10
C TRP A 406 1.49 -10.34 -21.24
N THR A 407 0.93 -11.45 -21.74
CA THR A 407 1.55 -12.30 -22.77
C THR A 407 1.40 -11.77 -24.21
N ASP A 408 0.37 -10.98 -24.50
CA ASP A 408 0.12 -10.43 -25.83
C ASP A 408 1.02 -9.21 -26.13
N LYS A 409 2.15 -9.46 -26.80
CA LYS A 409 3.11 -8.41 -27.18
C LYS A 409 2.53 -7.35 -28.10
N VAL A 410 1.52 -7.68 -28.92
CA VAL A 410 0.92 -6.71 -29.86
C VAL A 410 0.10 -5.70 -29.07
N VAL A 411 -0.75 -6.18 -28.15
CA VAL A 411 -1.52 -5.31 -27.24
C VAL A 411 -0.59 -4.52 -26.32
N ASN A 412 0.43 -5.16 -25.72
CA ASN A 412 1.39 -4.48 -24.85
C ASN A 412 2.07 -3.31 -25.57
N ASN A 413 2.58 -3.55 -26.79
CA ASN A 413 3.23 -2.51 -27.59
C ASN A 413 2.27 -1.39 -27.97
N LYS A 414 1.01 -1.69 -28.25
CA LYS A 414 -0.02 -0.68 -28.50
C LYS A 414 -0.25 0.19 -27.27
N LEU A 415 -0.44 -0.41 -26.11
CA LEU A 415 -0.68 0.30 -24.85
C LEU A 415 0.54 1.10 -24.38
N LEU A 416 1.76 0.60 -24.62
CA LEU A 416 3.02 1.33 -24.40
C LEU A 416 3.09 2.59 -25.28
N LYS A 417 2.82 2.45 -26.59
CA LYS A 417 2.79 3.60 -27.52
C LYS A 417 1.74 4.65 -27.15
N LYS A 418 0.65 4.21 -26.52
CA LYS A 418 -0.42 5.10 -26.02
C LYS A 418 -0.15 5.64 -24.62
N GLY A 419 0.92 5.20 -23.95
CA GLY A 419 1.28 5.66 -22.60
C GLY A 419 0.42 5.08 -21.47
N ILE A 420 -0.48 4.14 -21.75
CA ILE A 420 -1.24 3.39 -20.73
C ILE A 420 -0.29 2.52 -19.92
N LEU A 421 0.55 1.76 -20.62
CA LEU A 421 1.67 1.04 -20.03
C LEU A 421 2.91 1.91 -20.13
N SER A 422 3.76 1.86 -19.11
CA SER A 422 5.06 2.54 -19.10
C SER A 422 6.12 1.64 -18.49
N ARG A 423 7.38 1.82 -18.90
CA ARG A 423 8.53 1.12 -18.31
C ARG A 423 9.25 2.03 -17.32
N ILE A 424 9.41 1.55 -16.09
CA ILE A 424 10.04 2.26 -15.00
C ILE A 424 11.18 1.40 -14.45
N TYR A 425 12.41 1.89 -14.58
CA TYR A 425 13.63 1.15 -14.24
C TYR A 425 14.37 1.68 -13.02
N ALA A 426 14.05 2.88 -12.55
CA ALA A 426 14.80 3.52 -11.45
C ALA A 426 14.82 2.67 -10.16
N PRO A 427 13.71 2.10 -9.67
CA PRO A 427 13.75 1.21 -8.51
C PRO A 427 14.60 -0.04 -8.72
N MET A 428 14.51 -0.64 -9.91
CA MET A 428 15.29 -1.82 -10.30
C MET A 428 16.79 -1.51 -10.24
N ALA A 429 17.23 -0.40 -10.84
CA ALA A 429 18.63 0.02 -10.82
C ALA A 429 19.14 0.32 -9.40
N ILE A 430 18.35 1.00 -8.57
CA ILE A 430 18.71 1.31 -7.17
C ILE A 430 18.86 0.03 -6.35
N ILE A 431 17.88 -0.87 -6.43
CA ILE A 431 17.87 -2.11 -5.63
C ILE A 431 18.97 -3.06 -6.09
N GLN A 432 19.20 -3.17 -7.40
CA GLN A 432 20.31 -3.95 -7.92
C GLN A 432 21.66 -3.38 -7.48
N GLY A 433 21.84 -2.05 -7.52
CA GLY A 433 23.04 -1.39 -7.01
C GLY A 433 23.28 -1.68 -5.52
N LEU A 434 22.25 -1.59 -4.67
CA LEU A 434 22.31 -1.94 -3.24
C LEU A 434 22.73 -3.39 -3.00
N ARG A 435 22.25 -4.30 -3.86
CA ARG A 435 22.55 -5.73 -3.78
C ARG A 435 24.00 -6.00 -4.16
N GLU A 436 24.44 -5.47 -5.30
CA GLU A 436 25.78 -5.65 -5.84
C GLU A 436 26.85 -5.01 -4.96
N SER A 437 26.52 -3.91 -4.27
CA SER A 437 27.41 -3.29 -3.28
C SER A 437 27.44 -4.03 -1.94
N GLY A 438 26.68 -5.11 -1.78
CA GLY A 438 26.68 -5.95 -0.58
C GLY A 438 25.96 -5.33 0.63
N VAL A 439 25.11 -4.31 0.45
CA VAL A 439 24.41 -3.64 1.57
C VAL A 439 23.54 -4.65 2.33
N PHE A 440 22.74 -5.45 1.61
CA PHE A 440 21.84 -6.41 2.25
C PHE A 440 22.60 -7.51 3.01
N SER A 441 23.64 -8.09 2.40
CA SER A 441 24.44 -9.14 3.02
C SER A 441 25.23 -8.60 4.21
N SER A 442 25.80 -7.39 4.12
CA SER A 442 26.50 -6.75 5.23
C SER A 442 25.60 -6.53 6.43
N ILE A 443 24.36 -6.08 6.22
CA ILE A 443 23.40 -5.84 7.32
C ILE A 443 23.01 -7.15 8.00
N ILE A 444 22.68 -8.17 7.20
CA ILE A 444 22.35 -9.50 7.71
C ILE A 444 23.53 -10.08 8.53
N ALA A 445 24.76 -9.92 8.04
CA ALA A 445 25.96 -10.39 8.74
C ALA A 445 26.30 -9.57 10.00
N SER A 446 25.99 -8.27 10.01
CA SER A 446 26.25 -7.37 11.14
C SER A 446 25.25 -7.50 12.29
N ALA A 447 24.11 -8.15 12.05
CA ALA A 447 23.10 -8.34 13.08
C ALA A 447 23.66 -9.22 14.22
N PRO A 448 23.44 -8.86 15.50
CA PRO A 448 24.06 -9.56 16.62
C PRO A 448 23.71 -11.06 16.62
N THR A 449 24.74 -11.91 16.52
CA THR A 449 24.59 -13.38 16.42
C THR A 449 24.43 -14.09 17.76
N THR A 450 24.44 -13.37 18.88
CA THR A 450 24.30 -13.96 20.23
C THR A 450 23.34 -13.14 21.09
N LEU A 451 22.48 -13.82 21.85
CA LEU A 451 21.86 -13.26 23.04
C LEU A 451 23.01 -12.83 23.95
N SER A 452 23.36 -11.54 23.97
CA SER A 452 24.33 -11.03 24.93
C SER A 452 23.74 -11.22 26.32
N LYS A 453 24.16 -12.27 27.02
CA LYS A 453 23.91 -12.48 28.46
C LYS A 453 24.18 -11.21 29.26
N ASP A 454 25.11 -10.38 28.79
CA ASP A 454 25.50 -9.12 29.42
C ASP A 454 24.39 -8.07 29.45
N LYS A 455 23.49 -8.03 28.44
CA LYS A 455 22.36 -7.09 28.42
C LYS A 455 21.19 -7.55 29.29
N PHE A 456 21.10 -8.86 29.53
CA PHE A 456 20.15 -9.47 30.48
C PHE A 456 20.62 -9.27 31.93
N LEU A 457 21.91 -9.51 32.21
CA LEU A 457 22.50 -9.31 33.54
C LEU A 457 22.49 -7.83 33.96
N ALA A 458 22.75 -6.90 33.03
CA ALA A 458 22.65 -5.47 33.30
C ALA A 458 21.23 -4.99 33.67
N SER A 459 20.17 -5.72 33.29
CA SER A 459 18.78 -5.41 33.66
C SER A 459 18.36 -5.96 35.03
N ILE A 460 19.11 -6.95 35.54
CA ILE A 460 18.86 -7.58 36.85
C ILE A 460 19.61 -6.81 37.95
N ASP A 461 20.81 -6.30 37.67
CA ASP A 461 21.62 -5.57 38.65
C ASP A 461 21.13 -4.13 38.95
N SER A 462 20.27 -3.55 38.11
CA SER A 462 19.71 -2.21 38.33
C SER A 462 18.48 -2.18 39.26
N SER A 463 18.03 -3.33 39.75
CA SER A 463 16.69 -3.50 40.34
C SER A 463 16.71 -4.05 41.76
N ASN A 464 17.72 -3.73 42.58
CA ASN A 464 17.68 -3.97 44.02
C ASN A 464 18.57 -2.99 44.80
N SER A 465 18.02 -1.79 45.06
CA SER A 465 18.55 -0.87 46.06
C SER A 465 17.40 -0.09 46.70
N SER A 466 16.66 -0.75 47.58
CA SER A 466 15.95 -0.08 48.67
C SER A 466 16.05 -0.93 49.92
N LYS A 467 16.85 -0.44 50.87
CA LYS A 467 17.06 -0.98 52.20
C LYS A 467 15.73 -1.05 52.97
N ALA A 468 15.43 -2.19 53.56
CA ALA A 468 14.61 -2.28 54.78
C ALA A 468 15.36 -3.18 55.77
N ALA A 469 15.58 -2.66 56.97
CA ALA A 469 16.29 -3.29 58.07
C ALA A 469 15.31 -3.91 59.09
N ALA A 470 15.89 -4.77 59.94
CA ALA A 470 15.32 -5.51 61.10
C ALA A 470 14.62 -6.83 60.74
N SER A 471 14.87 -7.98 61.39
CA SER A 471 15.64 -8.34 62.59
C SER A 471 15.72 -9.88 62.70
N GLU A 472 16.86 -10.40 63.22
CA GLU A 472 17.05 -11.60 64.10
C GLU A 472 16.30 -12.92 63.80
N SER A 473 16.84 -14.16 63.80
CA SER A 473 17.98 -14.80 64.48
C SER A 473 18.18 -16.26 63.95
N LEU A 474 19.32 -16.86 64.31
CA LEU A 474 20.03 -18.12 63.95
C LEU A 474 19.30 -19.49 64.27
N PRO A 475 19.93 -20.71 64.19
CA PRO A 475 20.63 -21.42 63.09
C PRO A 475 20.39 -22.98 62.98
N SER A 476 20.80 -23.58 61.85
CA SER A 476 21.51 -24.88 61.62
C SER A 476 21.18 -26.21 62.38
N ARG A 477 20.94 -27.30 61.61
CA ARG A 477 21.45 -28.70 61.81
C ARG A 477 21.08 -29.56 60.56
N LYS A 478 21.98 -30.10 59.71
CA LYS A 478 22.99 -31.20 59.75
C LYS A 478 22.45 -32.65 59.83
N ILE A 479 22.93 -33.50 58.89
CA ILE A 479 23.01 -35.00 58.85
C ILE A 479 21.75 -35.74 58.34
N GLY A 480 21.76 -36.77 57.48
CA GLY A 480 22.80 -37.53 56.77
C GLY A 480 22.30 -38.93 56.30
N ARG A 481 22.54 -39.26 55.02
CA ARG A 481 22.93 -40.55 54.39
C ARG A 481 22.06 -41.85 54.43
N SER A 482 22.02 -42.50 53.24
CA SER A 482 21.93 -43.96 52.91
C SER A 482 20.51 -44.57 52.86
N ARG A 483 20.03 -45.34 51.85
CA ARG A 483 20.66 -46.29 50.90
C ARG A 483 19.69 -46.63 49.73
N GLU A 484 20.25 -47.13 48.62
CA GLU A 484 19.65 -47.47 47.32
C GLU A 484 18.75 -48.73 47.27
N SER A 485 17.81 -48.74 46.32
CA SER A 485 17.43 -49.93 45.53
C SER A 485 16.90 -49.53 44.13
N HIS A 486 17.40 -50.22 43.10
CA HIS A 486 17.16 -50.00 41.66
C HIS A 486 15.83 -50.60 41.17
N THR A 487 15.14 -49.93 40.24
CA THR A 487 14.84 -50.43 38.86
C THR A 487 13.99 -49.44 38.03
N THR A 488 14.64 -48.93 36.97
CA THR A 488 14.19 -48.55 35.61
C THR A 488 12.73 -48.13 35.33
N ALA A 489 12.51 -46.82 35.25
CA ALA A 489 11.56 -46.20 34.31
C ALA A 489 12.18 -44.89 33.79
N ARG A 490 12.46 -44.82 32.48
CA ARG A 490 12.93 -43.57 31.82
C ARG A 490 11.77 -42.57 31.84
N LYS A 491 11.81 -41.63 32.78
CA LYS A 491 10.89 -40.50 32.87
C LYS A 491 11.56 -39.25 32.29
N ALA A 492 10.81 -38.57 31.44
CA ALA A 492 11.13 -37.28 30.84
C ALA A 492 11.56 -36.27 31.91
N LEU A 493 12.60 -35.49 31.59
CA LEU A 493 12.95 -34.28 32.32
C LEU A 493 12.48 -33.09 31.49
N GLU A 494 11.30 -32.61 31.88
CA GLU A 494 10.82 -31.25 31.63
C GLU A 494 11.90 -30.26 32.09
N PHE A 495 12.46 -29.51 31.15
CA PHE A 495 13.08 -28.23 31.47
C PHE A 495 11.95 -27.19 31.47
N THR A 496 11.62 -26.72 32.67
CA THR A 496 10.77 -25.54 32.87
C THR A 496 11.53 -24.30 32.42
N ASP A 497 11.42 -23.96 31.14
CA ASP A 497 11.77 -22.63 30.61
C ASP A 497 10.82 -21.60 31.23
N THR A 498 11.21 -21.09 32.40
CA THR A 498 10.64 -19.89 33.00
C THR A 498 11.41 -18.68 32.49
N THR A 499 11.34 -18.48 31.17
CA THR A 499 11.55 -17.17 30.55
C THR A 499 10.19 -16.65 30.15
N LEU A 500 9.71 -15.61 30.83
CA LEU A 500 8.55 -14.82 30.42
C LEU A 500 8.89 -14.08 29.12
N HIS A 501 8.89 -14.81 28.01
CA HIS A 501 8.71 -14.26 26.68
C HIS A 501 7.23 -14.43 26.36
N GLU A 502 6.48 -13.32 26.37
CA GLU A 502 5.10 -13.30 25.90
C GLU A 502 5.07 -13.88 24.49
N VAL A 503 4.46 -15.06 24.38
CA VAL A 503 4.33 -15.83 23.15
C VAL A 503 3.55 -14.97 22.16
N ALA A 504 4.17 -14.69 21.00
CA ALA A 504 3.47 -14.04 19.89
C ALA A 504 2.19 -14.84 19.58
N VAL A 505 1.04 -14.20 19.78
CA VAL A 505 -0.25 -14.88 19.69
C VAL A 505 -0.53 -15.15 18.20
N PRO A 506 -0.77 -16.41 17.79
CA PRO A 506 -1.23 -16.69 16.43
C PRO A 506 -2.59 -16.01 16.22
N PRO A 507 -2.97 -15.63 14.98
CA PRO A 507 -4.21 -14.89 14.73
C PRO A 507 -5.41 -15.65 15.33
N LEU A 508 -5.98 -15.07 16.39
CA LEU A 508 -7.24 -15.54 16.95
C LEU A 508 -8.38 -14.91 16.15
N PRO A 509 -9.46 -15.65 15.86
CA PRO A 509 -10.69 -15.06 15.36
C PRO A 509 -11.15 -13.96 16.32
N ALA A 510 -11.74 -12.89 15.78
CA ALA A 510 -12.38 -11.88 16.61
C ALA A 510 -13.37 -12.55 17.58
N PRO A 511 -13.46 -12.08 18.85
CA PRO A 511 -14.45 -12.59 19.78
C PRO A 511 -15.84 -12.45 19.15
N GLY A 512 -16.52 -13.58 18.96
CA GLY A 512 -17.91 -13.58 18.52
C GLY A 512 -18.77 -12.89 19.57
N MET A 513 -19.83 -12.19 19.13
CA MET A 513 -20.93 -11.95 20.05
C MET A 513 -21.44 -13.31 20.51
N GLU A 514 -21.40 -13.55 21.82
CA GLU A 514 -22.16 -14.66 22.40
C GLU A 514 -23.61 -14.51 21.93
N ASP A 515 -24.13 -15.57 21.30
CA ASP A 515 -25.55 -15.71 21.04
C ASP A 515 -26.24 -15.65 22.41
N SER A 516 -26.78 -14.48 22.73
CA SER A 516 -27.71 -14.32 23.84
C SER A 516 -28.94 -15.15 23.50
N ILE A 517 -29.03 -16.30 24.16
CA ILE A 517 -30.20 -17.17 24.23
C ILE A 517 -31.41 -16.33 24.66
N GLU A 518 -32.35 -16.16 23.74
CA GLU A 518 -33.81 -16.30 23.97
C GLU A 518 -34.53 -16.63 22.65
#